data_AF-A0A3D2M137-F1
#
_entry.id   AF-A0A3D2M137-F1
#
_cell.length_a   1.000
_cell.length_b   1.000
_cell.length_c   1.000
_cell.angle_alpha   90.00
_cell.angle_beta   90.00
_cell.angle_gamma   90.00
#
_symmetry.space_group_name_H-M   'P 1'
#
loop_
_entity.id
_entity.type
_entity.pdbx_description
1 polymer ?
#
loop_
_entity_poly.entity_id
_entity_poly.type
_entity_poly.pdbx_seq_one_letter_code
_entity_poly.pdbx_strand_id
1 'polypeptide(L)'
;METRWNYIREKVVCFSVTFNHAIFKVPVLGPFASGAAAGAAMDSLLKRYPDATIRLDRVTDPALRKLSRAELDNRAELAEILLEVALTEPFSVVEGIGRSAQEYLPEHAAAIAERVGCSVGDIVVFEGANFEGDPMWIAFRRHLQTTDRMKAETQALWRRRELEQNGLSGECISVVTLPLVVPSLGV
;
A
#
# COMPACT_ATOMS: atom_id res chain seq x y z
N MET A 1 8.74 21.36 29.36
CA MET A 1 8.54 20.25 28.41
C MET A 1 7.12 20.36 27.90
N GLU A 2 6.93 20.82 26.66
CA GLU A 2 5.62 20.73 26.01
C GLU A 2 5.32 19.26 25.73
N THR A 3 4.15 18.80 26.17
CA THR A 3 3.71 17.42 25.91
C THR A 3 3.08 17.37 24.52
N ARG A 4 3.58 16.49 23.64
CA ARG A 4 3.02 16.21 22.29
C ARG A 4 1.50 16.00 22.33
N TRP A 5 1.00 15.39 23.40
CA TRP A 5 -0.38 14.95 23.54
C TRP A 5 -1.24 15.94 24.33
N ASN A 6 -2.41 16.23 23.79
CA ASN A 6 -3.46 16.96 24.49
C ASN A 6 -4.36 16.00 25.28
N TYR A 7 -4.67 16.32 26.53
CA TYR A 7 -5.57 15.55 27.38
C TYR A 7 -6.78 16.38 27.79
N ILE A 8 -7.98 15.85 27.59
CA ILE A 8 -9.24 16.46 28.08
C ILE A 8 -9.91 15.45 28.99
N ARG A 9 -10.08 15.79 30.28
CA ARG A 9 -10.67 14.90 31.30
C ARG A 9 -9.98 13.53 31.31
N GLU A 10 -8.65 13.54 31.39
CA GLU A 10 -7.76 12.36 31.39
C GLU A 10 -7.79 11.51 30.11
N LYS A 11 -8.46 11.98 29.06
CA LYS A 11 -8.50 11.28 27.77
C LYS A 11 -7.58 11.99 26.79
N VAL A 12 -6.66 11.22 26.20
CA VAL A 12 -5.87 11.71 25.06
C VAL A 12 -6.82 12.12 23.93
N VAL A 13 -6.55 13.29 23.35
CA VAL A 13 -7.24 13.80 22.17
C VAL A 13 -6.30 13.60 21.00
N CYS A 14 -6.68 12.70 20.10
CA CYS A 14 -5.93 12.42 18.89
C CYS A 14 -6.87 12.14 17.73
N PHE A 15 -6.31 12.14 16.53
CA PHE A 15 -7.04 12.08 15.28
C PHE A 15 -6.47 10.99 14.39
N SER A 16 -7.27 10.45 13.50
CA SER A 16 -6.86 9.52 12.47
C SER A 16 -7.38 9.98 11.12
N VAL A 17 -6.68 9.59 10.07
CA VAL A 17 -7.06 9.81 8.69
C VAL A 17 -7.46 8.45 8.14
N THR A 18 -8.76 8.25 7.91
CA THR A 18 -9.27 7.09 7.19
C THR A 18 -9.16 7.39 5.70
N PHE A 19 -8.45 6.54 4.96
CA PHE A 19 -8.10 6.74 3.57
C PHE A 19 -8.59 5.56 2.74
N ASN A 20 -9.42 5.83 1.72
CA ASN A 20 -9.89 4.81 0.80
C ASN A 20 -9.55 5.20 -0.64
N HIS A 21 -8.77 4.35 -1.31
CA HIS A 21 -8.33 4.54 -2.68
C HIS A 21 -7.94 3.19 -3.29
N ALA A 22 -8.27 2.96 -4.55
CA ALA A 22 -8.08 1.67 -5.21
C ALA A 22 -6.61 1.20 -5.28
N ILE A 23 -5.65 2.14 -5.22
CA ILE A 23 -4.21 1.86 -5.35
C ILE A 23 -3.53 1.64 -3.99
N PHE A 24 -4.10 2.18 -2.90
CA PHE A 24 -3.46 2.22 -1.58
C PHE A 24 -4.06 1.21 -0.61
N LYS A 25 -3.22 0.58 0.21
CA LYS A 25 -3.62 -0.56 1.04
C LYS A 25 -3.75 -0.30 2.54
N VAL A 26 -3.34 0.86 3.04
CA VAL A 26 -3.46 1.19 4.47
C VAL A 26 -4.73 2.02 4.69
N PRO A 27 -5.81 1.45 5.25
CA PRO A 27 -7.10 2.13 5.30
C PRO A 27 -7.17 3.25 6.35
N VAL A 28 -6.28 3.24 7.35
CA VAL A 28 -6.29 4.19 8.46
C VAL A 28 -4.87 4.55 8.86
N LEU A 29 -4.59 5.85 8.92
CA LEU A 29 -3.34 6.42 9.43
C LEU A 29 -3.60 7.19 10.72
N GLY A 30 -2.78 6.97 11.73
CA GLY A 30 -2.90 7.61 13.03
C GLY A 30 -2.42 6.70 14.17
N PRO A 31 -2.36 7.22 15.40
CA PRO A 31 -2.92 8.47 15.85
C PRO A 31 -2.02 9.69 15.61
N PHE A 32 -2.61 10.79 15.14
CA PHE A 32 -2.02 12.12 15.10
C PHE A 32 -2.36 12.91 16.36
N ALA A 33 -1.37 13.63 16.90
CA ALA A 33 -1.50 14.33 18.17
C ALA A 33 -2.41 15.58 18.12
N SER A 34 -2.69 16.12 16.92
CA SER A 34 -3.54 17.29 16.73
C SER A 34 -4.35 17.19 15.45
N GLY A 35 -5.47 17.93 15.40
CA GLY A 35 -6.29 18.02 14.19
C GLY A 35 -5.55 18.71 13.04
N ALA A 36 -4.64 19.65 13.36
CA ALA A 36 -3.79 20.30 12.36
C ALA A 36 -2.80 19.32 11.71
N ALA A 37 -2.17 18.43 12.49
CA ALA A 37 -1.27 17.40 11.96
C ALA A 37 -2.02 16.39 11.08
N ALA A 38 -3.20 15.94 11.52
CA ALA A 38 -4.06 15.08 10.70
C ALA A 38 -4.56 15.78 9.43
N GLY A 39 -4.86 17.07 9.49
CA GLY A 39 -5.23 17.89 8.34
C GLY A 39 -4.08 17.99 7.32
N ALA A 40 -2.86 18.29 7.77
CA ALA A 40 -1.69 18.33 6.90
C ALA A 40 -1.39 16.97 6.24
N ALA A 41 -1.59 15.87 6.96
CA ALA A 41 -1.47 14.52 6.41
C ALA A 41 -2.53 14.26 5.32
N MET A 42 -3.79 14.63 5.57
CA MET A 42 -4.87 14.56 4.59
C MET A 42 -4.56 15.38 3.33
N ASP A 43 -4.10 16.63 3.48
CA ASP A 43 -3.78 17.50 2.34
C ASP A 43 -2.65 16.91 1.49
N SER A 44 -1.62 16.35 2.12
CA SER A 44 -0.51 15.68 1.44
C SER A 44 -0.98 14.44 0.68
N LEU A 45 -1.87 13.66 1.29
CA LEU A 45 -2.47 12.48 0.66
C LEU A 45 -3.37 12.86 -0.51
N LEU A 46 -4.23 13.88 -0.39
CA LEU A 46 -5.07 14.36 -1.50
C LEU A 46 -4.24 14.93 -2.64
N LYS A 47 -3.11 15.58 -2.34
CA LYS A 47 -2.20 16.07 -3.38
C LYS A 47 -1.64 14.91 -4.21
N ARG A 48 -1.32 13.78 -3.59
CA ARG A 48 -0.79 12.59 -4.27
C ARG A 48 -1.89 11.73 -4.91
N TYR A 49 -3.04 11.64 -4.25
CA TYR A 49 -4.20 10.83 -4.61
C TYR A 49 -5.47 11.70 -4.67
N PRO A 50 -5.63 12.54 -5.70
CA PRO A 50 -6.72 13.53 -5.78
C PRO A 50 -8.14 12.97 -5.82
N ASP A 51 -8.29 11.70 -6.17
CA ASP A 51 -9.54 10.93 -6.22
C ASP A 51 -9.74 10.02 -4.99
N ALA A 52 -8.84 10.07 -4.00
CA ALA A 52 -9.02 9.34 -2.77
C ALA A 52 -10.17 9.92 -1.94
N THR A 53 -10.95 9.02 -1.33
CA THR A 53 -11.92 9.41 -0.31
C THR A 53 -11.23 9.40 1.04
N ILE A 54 -11.08 10.57 1.64
CA ILE A 54 -10.41 10.73 2.94
C ILE A 54 -11.38 11.29 3.97
N ARG A 55 -11.33 10.74 5.20
CA ARG A 55 -12.08 11.24 6.35
C ARG A 55 -11.14 11.46 7.53
N LEU A 56 -11.25 12.61 8.16
CA LEU A 56 -10.58 12.91 9.42
C LEU A 56 -11.51 12.55 10.57
N ASP A 57 -11.08 11.60 11.39
CA ASP A 57 -11.84 11.10 12.53
C ASP A 57 -11.12 11.47 13.84
N ARG A 58 -11.88 11.87 14.85
CA ARG A 58 -11.36 11.89 16.22
C ARG A 58 -11.31 10.46 16.73
N VAL A 59 -10.15 10.02 17.21
CA VAL A 59 -10.05 8.66 17.75
C VAL A 59 -10.76 8.59 19.09
N THR A 60 -11.74 7.69 19.18
CA THR A 60 -12.55 7.47 20.38
C THR A 60 -12.22 6.14 21.08
N ASP A 61 -11.22 5.41 20.57
CA ASP A 61 -10.80 4.10 21.06
C ASP A 61 -10.46 4.13 22.57
N PRO A 62 -11.23 3.42 23.42
CA PRO A 62 -10.95 3.29 24.85
C PRO A 62 -9.59 2.67 25.15
N ALA A 63 -9.03 1.85 24.26
CA ALA A 63 -7.73 1.20 24.44
C ALA A 63 -6.59 2.23 24.50
N LEU A 64 -6.71 3.36 23.79
CA LEU A 64 -5.72 4.44 23.84
C LEU A 64 -5.56 5.05 25.24
N ARG A 65 -6.57 4.93 26.12
CA ARG A 65 -6.49 5.42 27.50
C ARG A 65 -5.58 4.58 28.39
N LYS A 66 -5.33 3.33 27.99
CA LYS A 66 -4.49 2.38 28.75
C LYS A 66 -3.02 2.44 28.32
N LEU A 67 -2.73 3.14 27.22
CA LEU A 67 -1.38 3.28 26.72
C LEU A 67 -0.61 4.31 27.55
N SER A 68 0.64 3.98 27.84
CA SER A 68 1.64 4.91 28.33
C SER A 68 1.95 5.98 27.27
N ARG A 69 2.60 7.07 27.71
CA ARG A 69 3.04 8.13 26.79
C ARG A 69 4.00 7.60 25.72
N ALA A 70 4.95 6.74 26.11
CA ALA A 70 5.90 6.14 25.19
C ALA A 70 5.20 5.27 24.12
N GLU A 71 4.16 4.52 24.48
CA GLU A 71 3.40 3.73 23.51
C GLU A 71 2.59 4.62 22.55
N LEU A 72 2.06 5.74 23.03
CA LEU A 72 1.39 6.72 22.17
C LEU A 72 2.38 7.36 21.21
N ASP A 73 3.56 7.76 21.69
CA ASP A 73 4.63 8.33 20.86
C ASP A 73 5.07 7.34 19.78
N ASN A 74 5.32 6.07 20.14
CA ASN A 74 5.66 5.01 19.18
C ASN A 74 4.58 4.82 18.10
N ARG A 75 3.30 4.91 18.47
CA ARG A 75 2.19 4.80 17.50
C ARG A 75 2.12 6.02 16.58
N ALA A 76 2.39 7.21 17.10
CA ALA A 76 2.43 8.42 16.28
C ALA A 76 3.62 8.41 15.31
N GLU A 77 4.79 7.97 15.76
CA GLU A 77 5.97 7.77 14.91
C GLU A 77 5.68 6.73 13.81
N LEU A 78 5.07 5.59 14.17
CA LEU A 78 4.66 4.62 13.17
C LEU A 78 3.67 5.21 12.15
N ALA A 79 2.72 6.02 12.60
CA ALA A 79 1.78 6.69 11.68
C ALA A 79 2.48 7.68 10.74
N GLU A 80 3.49 8.40 11.22
CA GLU A 80 4.32 9.31 10.42
C GLU A 80 5.15 8.53 9.39
N ILE A 81 5.77 7.41 9.78
CA ILE A 81 6.49 6.52 8.87
C ILE A 81 5.55 5.96 7.80
N LEU A 82 4.37 5.47 8.19
CA LEU A 82 3.39 4.93 7.24
C LEU A 82 2.88 6.01 6.28
N LEU A 83 2.71 7.24 6.76
CA LEU A 83 2.38 8.39 5.91
C LEU A 83 3.51 8.69 4.92
N GLU A 84 4.77 8.72 5.38
CA GLU A 84 5.92 8.94 4.51
C GLU A 84 6.03 7.86 3.42
N VAL A 85 5.88 6.58 3.81
CA VAL A 85 5.82 5.45 2.88
C VAL A 85 4.71 5.67 1.85
N ALA A 86 3.50 5.99 2.29
CA ALA A 86 2.37 6.29 1.39
C ALA A 86 2.64 7.42 0.40
N LEU A 87 3.41 8.42 0.84
CA LEU A 87 3.74 9.62 0.06
C LEU A 87 4.96 9.44 -0.84
N THR A 88 5.73 8.37 -0.70
CA THR A 88 6.98 8.14 -1.44
C THR A 88 6.94 6.89 -2.30
N GLU A 89 6.13 5.89 -1.94
CA GLU A 89 6.06 4.61 -2.64
C GLU A 89 5.74 4.76 -4.13
N PRO A 90 6.55 4.16 -5.02
CA PRO A 90 6.32 4.28 -6.45
C PRO A 90 5.03 3.56 -6.88
N PHE A 91 4.39 4.12 -7.89
CA PHE A 91 3.33 3.44 -8.63
C PHE A 91 3.94 2.34 -9.48
N SER A 92 3.39 1.14 -9.36
CA SER A 92 3.79 -0.02 -10.13
C SER A 92 2.62 -0.51 -10.97
N VAL A 93 2.87 -0.73 -12.26
CA VAL A 93 1.91 -1.39 -13.17
C VAL A 93 2.22 -2.87 -13.17
N VAL A 94 1.27 -3.67 -12.71
CA VAL A 94 1.43 -5.11 -12.53
C VAL A 94 0.35 -5.89 -13.26
N GLU A 95 0.70 -7.10 -13.67
CA GLU A 95 -0.18 -8.10 -14.27
C GLU A 95 -0.22 -9.33 -13.38
N GLY A 96 -1.40 -9.75 -12.92
CA GLY A 96 -1.56 -11.00 -12.18
C GLY A 96 -1.37 -12.21 -13.10
N ILE A 97 -0.35 -13.03 -12.83
CA ILE A 97 0.03 -14.18 -13.70
C ILE A 97 -0.13 -15.55 -13.01
N GLY A 98 -0.43 -15.55 -11.71
CA GLY A 98 -0.66 -16.79 -10.97
C GLY A 98 -0.93 -16.58 -9.48
N ARG A 99 -1.50 -17.61 -8.86
CA ARG A 99 -1.68 -17.73 -7.42
C ARG A 99 -1.39 -19.15 -6.98
N SER A 100 -0.86 -19.32 -5.78
CA SER A 100 -0.48 -20.60 -5.20
C SER A 100 -0.75 -20.61 -3.70
N ALA A 101 -1.21 -21.75 -3.17
CA ALA A 101 -1.25 -21.97 -1.72
C ALA A 101 0.15 -22.31 -1.16
N GLN A 102 1.06 -22.76 -2.03
CA GLN A 102 2.45 -23.02 -1.68
C GLN A 102 3.31 -21.79 -1.92
N GLU A 103 4.32 -21.62 -1.09
CA GLU A 103 5.33 -20.57 -1.22
C GLU A 103 6.03 -20.61 -2.58
N TYR A 104 6.17 -19.44 -3.20
CA TYR A 104 6.97 -19.30 -4.39
C TYR A 104 8.44 -19.15 -4.01
N LEU A 105 9.20 -20.23 -4.17
CA LEU A 105 10.65 -20.23 -4.10
C LEU A 105 11.31 -19.49 -5.28
N PRO A 106 12.57 -19.02 -5.15
CA PRO A 106 13.28 -18.29 -6.21
C PRO A 106 13.32 -19.01 -7.57
N GLU A 107 13.48 -20.33 -7.59
CA GLU A 107 13.46 -21.16 -8.79
C GLU A 107 12.13 -21.09 -9.57
N HIS A 108 11.02 -20.79 -8.88
CA HIS A 108 9.73 -20.62 -9.52
C HIS A 108 9.65 -19.33 -10.34
N ALA A 109 10.37 -18.28 -9.97
CA ALA A 109 10.36 -17.02 -10.71
C ALA A 109 10.94 -17.19 -12.12
N ALA A 110 11.98 -18.01 -12.28
CA ALA A 110 12.57 -18.32 -13.58
C ALA A 110 11.60 -19.10 -14.48
N ALA A 111 10.97 -20.15 -13.94
CA ALA A 111 9.97 -20.94 -14.67
C ALA A 111 8.74 -20.10 -15.06
N ILE A 112 8.30 -19.20 -14.19
CA ILE A 112 7.20 -18.27 -14.48
C ILE A 112 7.61 -17.29 -15.58
N ALA A 113 8.82 -16.72 -15.50
CA ALA A 113 9.33 -15.77 -16.48
C ALA A 113 9.44 -16.40 -17.88
N GLU A 114 9.95 -17.63 -17.97
CA GLU A 114 10.02 -18.40 -19.22
C GLU A 114 8.61 -18.65 -19.79
N ARG A 115 7.68 -19.13 -18.96
CA ARG A 115 6.31 -19.42 -19.36
C ARG A 115 5.56 -18.19 -19.90
N VAL A 116 5.82 -17.02 -19.33
CA VAL A 116 5.14 -15.75 -19.70
C VAL A 116 5.95 -14.95 -20.73
N GLY A 117 7.19 -15.35 -21.04
CA GLY A 117 8.06 -14.68 -21.99
C GLY A 117 8.54 -13.31 -21.51
N CYS A 118 9.02 -13.21 -20.26
CA CYS A 118 9.60 -11.99 -19.69
C CYS A 118 10.92 -12.23 -18.96
N SER A 119 11.52 -11.15 -18.45
CA SER A 119 12.72 -11.27 -17.61
C SER A 119 12.34 -11.78 -16.22
N VAL A 120 13.24 -12.54 -15.59
CA VAL A 120 13.09 -12.95 -14.17
C VAL A 120 12.95 -11.74 -13.26
N GLY A 121 13.67 -10.63 -13.57
CA GLY A 121 13.60 -9.39 -12.80
C GLY A 121 12.27 -8.63 -12.91
N ASP A 122 11.39 -9.05 -13.84
CA ASP A 122 10.03 -8.52 -13.96
C ASP A 122 9.04 -9.31 -13.10
N ILE A 123 9.43 -10.49 -12.61
CA ILE A 123 8.57 -11.31 -11.75
C ILE A 123 8.70 -10.83 -10.32
N VAL A 124 7.56 -10.53 -9.70
CA VAL A 124 7.46 -10.17 -8.29
C VAL A 124 6.42 -11.05 -7.64
N VAL A 125 6.68 -11.44 -6.40
CA VAL A 125 5.81 -12.35 -5.65
C VAL A 125 5.41 -11.67 -4.36
N PHE A 126 4.15 -11.82 -3.98
CA PHE A 126 3.61 -11.28 -2.75
C PHE A 126 2.87 -12.37 -1.97
N GLU A 127 3.11 -12.44 -0.67
CA GLU A 127 2.29 -13.22 0.26
C GLU A 127 1.07 -12.39 0.64
N GLY A 128 -0.11 -12.85 0.23
CA GLY A 128 -1.40 -12.30 0.62
C GLY A 128 -2.24 -13.32 1.38
N ALA A 129 -3.54 -13.06 1.44
CA ALA A 129 -4.52 -13.99 1.98
C ALA A 129 -5.70 -14.16 1.00
N ASN A 130 -6.32 -15.33 1.00
CA ASN A 130 -7.57 -15.57 0.28
C ASN A 130 -8.77 -14.94 1.03
N PHE A 131 -9.99 -15.12 0.52
CA PHE A 131 -11.21 -14.59 1.16
C PHE A 131 -11.53 -15.21 2.53
N GLU A 132 -10.98 -16.40 2.81
CA GLU A 132 -11.15 -17.13 4.07
C GLU A 132 -10.06 -16.76 5.09
N GLY A 133 -9.06 -15.99 4.68
CA GLY A 133 -7.94 -15.56 5.51
C GLY A 133 -6.71 -16.47 5.45
N ASP A 134 -6.72 -17.51 4.61
CA ASP A 134 -5.56 -18.40 4.47
C ASP A 134 -4.44 -17.75 3.65
N PRO A 135 -3.17 -17.98 4.01
CA PRO A 135 -2.03 -17.51 3.24
C PRO A 135 -2.10 -17.95 1.77
N MET A 136 -1.83 -17.01 0.87
CA MET A 136 -1.81 -17.26 -0.56
C MET A 136 -0.71 -16.43 -1.21
N TRP A 137 0.11 -17.10 -2.00
CA TRP A 137 1.16 -16.46 -2.77
C TRP A 137 0.64 -16.03 -4.13
N ILE A 138 0.92 -14.79 -4.50
CA ILE A 138 0.45 -14.18 -5.75
C ILE A 138 1.67 -13.75 -6.55
N ALA A 139 1.76 -14.23 -7.79
CA ALA A 139 2.80 -13.85 -8.72
C ALA A 139 2.28 -12.75 -9.64
N PHE A 140 3.08 -11.71 -9.82
CA PHE A 140 2.83 -10.63 -10.75
C PHE A 140 4.00 -10.46 -11.72
N ARG A 141 3.69 -10.05 -12.94
CA ARG A 141 4.65 -9.43 -13.85
C ARG A 141 4.57 -7.92 -13.68
N ARG A 142 5.70 -7.28 -13.36
CA ARG A 142 5.83 -5.82 -13.29
C ARG A 142 6.19 -5.27 -14.66
N HIS A 143 5.38 -4.33 -15.14
CA HIS A 143 5.56 -3.66 -16.43
C HIS A 143 6.24 -2.30 -16.32
N LEU A 144 6.02 -1.60 -15.21
CA LEU A 144 6.55 -0.26 -14.97
C LEU A 144 6.61 0.01 -13.47
N GLN A 145 7.63 0.77 -13.06
CA GLN A 145 7.70 1.42 -11.76
C GLN A 145 8.01 2.90 -11.97
N THR A 146 7.22 3.79 -11.37
CA THR A 146 7.36 5.24 -11.57
C THR A 146 6.78 6.03 -10.40
N THR A 147 7.26 7.26 -10.20
CA THR A 147 6.66 8.22 -9.26
C THR A 147 5.52 9.02 -9.89
N ASP A 148 5.34 8.93 -11.21
CA ASP A 148 4.28 9.64 -11.95
C ASP A 148 3.04 8.75 -12.10
N ARG A 149 1.98 9.13 -11.40
CA ARG A 149 0.69 8.45 -11.42
C ARG A 149 0.08 8.41 -12.82
N MET A 150 0.06 9.54 -13.54
CA MET A 150 -0.57 9.63 -14.86
C MET A 150 0.13 8.71 -15.85
N LYS A 151 1.46 8.62 -15.75
CA LYS A 151 2.26 7.67 -16.52
C LYS A 151 1.88 6.22 -16.20
N ALA A 152 1.73 5.87 -14.92
CA ALA A 152 1.34 4.52 -14.50
C ALA A 152 -0.07 4.15 -15.00
N GLU A 153 -1.06 5.04 -14.83
CA GLU A 153 -2.43 4.81 -15.29
C GLU A 153 -2.52 4.69 -16.81
N THR A 154 -1.80 5.55 -17.54
CA THR A 154 -1.72 5.49 -19.00
C THR A 154 -1.12 4.15 -19.44
N GLN A 155 0.00 3.74 -18.85
CA GLN A 155 0.63 2.46 -19.16
C GLN A 155 -0.30 1.28 -18.86
N ALA A 156 -1.03 1.30 -17.73
CA ALA A 156 -2.00 0.27 -17.40
C ALA A 156 -3.12 0.19 -18.46
N LEU A 157 -3.67 1.33 -18.89
CA LEU A 157 -4.70 1.39 -19.95
C LEU A 157 -4.20 0.81 -21.27
N TRP A 158 -2.97 1.14 -21.69
CA TRP A 158 -2.38 0.57 -22.90
C TRP A 158 -2.21 -0.95 -22.81
N ARG A 159 -1.72 -1.46 -21.67
CA ARG A 159 -1.57 -2.90 -21.44
C ARG A 159 -2.90 -3.65 -21.44
N ARG A 160 -3.94 -3.07 -20.83
CA ARG A 160 -5.30 -3.64 -20.87
C ARG A 160 -5.79 -3.80 -22.31
N ARG A 161 -5.67 -2.73 -23.11
CA ARG A 161 -6.07 -2.75 -24.52
C ARG A 161 -5.27 -3.75 -25.35
N GLU A 162 -3.97 -3.86 -25.11
CA GLU A 162 -3.10 -4.83 -25.79
C GLU A 162 -3.54 -6.27 -25.49
N LEU A 163 -3.85 -6.59 -24.23
CA LEU A 163 -4.38 -7.91 -23.86
C LEU A 163 -5.75 -8.17 -24.50
N GLU A 164 -6.66 -7.20 -24.45
CA GLU A 164 -8.00 -7.30 -25.03
C GLU A 164 -7.97 -7.50 -26.55
N GLN A 165 -7.07 -6.81 -27.26
CA GLN A 165 -6.85 -6.98 -28.70
C GLN A 165 -6.34 -8.38 -29.06
N ASN A 166 -5.64 -9.04 -28.13
CA ASN A 166 -5.18 -10.41 -28.24
C ASN A 166 -6.20 -11.44 -27.71
N GLY A 167 -7.41 -11.02 -27.35
CA GLY A 167 -8.49 -11.89 -26.86
C GLY A 167 -8.32 -12.33 -25.40
N LEU A 168 -7.46 -11.66 -24.63
CA LEU A 168 -7.24 -11.91 -23.20
C LEU A 168 -7.95 -10.85 -22.34
N SER A 169 -8.18 -11.15 -21.05
CA SER A 169 -8.78 -10.18 -20.12
C SER A 169 -7.76 -9.13 -19.68
N GLY A 170 -8.10 -7.85 -19.84
CA GLY A 170 -7.33 -6.73 -19.29
C GLY A 170 -7.47 -6.56 -17.77
N GLU A 171 -8.43 -7.23 -17.12
CA GLU A 171 -8.70 -7.04 -15.68
C GLU A 171 -7.54 -7.48 -14.78
N CYS A 172 -6.64 -8.34 -15.28
CA CYS A 172 -5.44 -8.75 -14.56
C CYS A 172 -4.39 -7.62 -14.42
N ILE A 173 -4.54 -6.49 -15.15
CA ILE A 173 -3.65 -5.34 -15.09
C ILE A 173 -4.13 -4.33 -14.04
N SER A 174 -3.27 -4.03 -13.08
CA SER A 174 -3.54 -3.10 -11.98
C SER A 174 -2.40 -2.11 -11.76
N VAL A 175 -2.74 -0.94 -11.20
CA VAL A 175 -1.77 0.01 -10.66
C VAL A 175 -1.80 -0.10 -9.14
N VAL A 176 -0.64 -0.31 -8.52
CA VAL A 176 -0.50 -0.48 -7.07
C VAL A 176 0.66 0.35 -6.53
N THR A 177 0.57 0.81 -5.28
CA THR A 177 1.68 1.34 -4.50
C THR A 177 2.08 0.26 -3.51
N LEU A 178 2.94 -0.65 -3.94
CA LEU A 178 3.47 -1.71 -3.09
C LEU A 178 4.99 -1.67 -3.17
N PRO A 179 5.69 -1.99 -2.07
CA PRO A 179 7.10 -2.32 -2.12
C PRO A 179 7.21 -3.67 -2.82
N LEU A 180 7.32 -3.65 -4.15
CA LEU A 180 7.55 -4.85 -4.94
C LEU A 180 9.04 -5.17 -4.89
N VAL A 181 9.40 -6.01 -3.92
CA VAL A 181 10.77 -6.51 -3.75
C VAL A 181 10.89 -7.79 -4.57
N VAL A 182 11.93 -7.88 -5.40
CA VAL A 182 12.36 -9.17 -5.96
C VAL A 182 12.98 -9.93 -4.79
N PRO A 183 12.58 -11.16 -4.46
CA PRO A 183 13.29 -11.96 -3.45
C PRO A 183 14.77 -11.92 -3.83
N SER A 184 15.60 -11.37 -2.94
CA SER A 184 17.03 -11.31 -3.19
C SER A 184 17.50 -12.72 -3.47
N LEU A 185 17.96 -12.97 -4.70
CA LEU A 185 18.74 -14.15 -5.05
C LEU A 185 19.92 -14.12 -4.07
N GLY A 186 19.81 -14.92 -3.01
CA GLY A 186 20.86 -15.04 -2.01
C GLY A 186 22.15 -15.41 -2.72
N VAL A 187 23.14 -14.54 -2.58
CA VAL A 187 24.56 -14.92 -2.74
C VAL A 187 24.95 -15.74 -1.53
#